data_AF-A0A9W4R510-F1
#
_entry.id   AF-A0A9W4R510-F1
#
_cell.length_a   1.000
_cell.length_b   1.000
_cell.length_c   1.000
_cell.angle_alpha   90.00
_cell.angle_beta   90.00
_cell.angle_gamma   90.00
#
_symmetry.space_group_name_H-M   'P 1'
#
loop_
_entity.id
_entity.type
_entity.pdbx_description
1 polymer ?
#
loop_
_entity_poly.entity_id
_entity_poly.type
_entity_poly.pdbx_seq_one_letter_code
_entity_poly.pdbx_strand_id
1 'polypeptide(L)' 'MTYEVQQFTICDGWVNTWTVHHEDGSSAPETFPTEEEALAALAEFLSEIEEEIAAGQRDEDEGYTSDEFRIAKAGAP' A
#
# COMPACT_ATOMS: atom_id res chain seq x y z
N MET A 1 -2.33 18.71 -0.21
CA MET A 1 -1.98 17.65 0.76
C MET A 1 -2.34 16.36 0.08
N THR A 2 -1.40 15.43 -0.03
CA THR A 2 -1.65 14.10 -0.58
C THR A 2 -1.70 13.08 0.57
N TYR A 3 -2.20 11.90 0.27
CA TYR A 3 -2.33 10.78 1.19
C TYR A 3 -1.44 9.64 0.72
N GLU A 4 -0.99 8.80 1.63
CA GLU A 4 -0.18 7.63 1.32
C GLU A 4 -0.66 6.41 2.11
N VAL A 5 -0.49 5.24 1.51
CA VAL A 5 -0.70 3.96 2.16
C VAL A 5 0.60 3.59 2.87
N GLN A 6 0.54 3.47 4.20
CA GLN A 6 1.66 3.01 5.00
C GLN A 6 1.41 1.59 5.47
N GLN A 7 2.42 0.74 5.38
CA GLN A 7 2.45 -0.60 5.94
C GLN A 7 3.21 -0.58 7.26
N PHE A 8 2.74 -1.33 8.25
CA PHE A 8 3.48 -1.51 9.50
C PHE A 8 4.62 -2.50 9.31
N THR A 9 5.85 -2.05 9.55
CA THR A 9 7.06 -2.86 9.54
C THR A 9 7.66 -2.89 10.95
N ILE A 10 8.23 -4.03 11.34
CA ILE A 10 8.82 -4.19 12.68
C ILE A 10 9.99 -3.22 12.92
N CYS A 11 10.76 -2.93 11.86
CA CYS A 11 11.98 -2.12 11.95
C CYS A 11 11.72 -0.61 11.83
N ASP A 12 10.91 -0.20 10.85
CA ASP A 12 10.70 1.21 10.49
C ASP A 12 9.33 1.74 10.96
N GLY A 13 8.51 0.88 11.57
CA GLY A 13 7.15 1.21 11.93
C GLY A 13 6.30 1.41 10.68
N TRP A 14 5.43 2.42 10.71
CA TRP A 14 4.56 2.74 9.59
C TRP A 14 5.30 3.50 8.50
N VAL A 15 5.54 2.84 7.37
CA VAL A 15 6.28 3.39 6.24
C VAL A 15 5.52 3.14 4.94
N ASN A 16 5.58 4.09 4.02
CA ASN A 16 5.04 3.91 2.69
C ASN A 16 5.95 2.96 1.89
N THR A 17 5.46 1.75 1.64
CA THR A 17 6.15 0.72 0.85
C THR A 17 5.77 0.76 -0.62
N TRP A 18 4.78 1.59 -0.98
CA TRP A 18 4.24 1.70 -2.33
C TRP A 18 5.10 2.68 -3.12
N THR A 19 5.51 2.30 -4.32
CA THR A 19 6.48 3.06 -5.11
C THR A 19 5.97 3.23 -6.54
N VAL A 20 5.98 4.47 -7.02
CA VAL A 20 5.75 4.79 -8.43
C VAL A 20 7.09 4.92 -9.15
N HIS A 21 7.17 4.34 -10.35
CA HIS A 21 8.31 4.47 -11.24
C HIS A 21 8.00 5.48 -12.34
N HIS A 22 8.86 6.47 -12.49
CA HIS A 22 8.73 7.51 -13.50
C HIS A 22 9.49 7.15 -14.77
N GLU A 23 9.08 7.72 -15.91
CA GLU A 23 9.71 7.47 -17.23
C GLU A 23 11.18 7.92 -17.29
N ASP A 24 11.60 8.81 -16.40
CA ASP A 24 12.99 9.26 -16.27
C ASP A 24 13.90 8.26 -15.51
N GLY A 25 13.35 7.13 -15.07
CA GLY A 25 14.05 6.10 -14.32
C GLY A 25 14.15 6.38 -12.82
N SER A 26 13.57 7.48 -12.34
CA SER A 26 13.44 7.74 -10.90
C SER A 26 12.24 6.99 -10.30
N SER A 27 12.28 6.79 -8.99
CA SER A 27 11.18 6.21 -8.24
C SER A 27 10.84 7.09 -7.04
N ALA A 28 9.56 7.22 -6.74
CA ALA A 28 9.05 8.00 -5.62
C ALA A 28 8.00 7.20 -4.85
N PRO A 29 7.78 7.49 -3.55
CA PRO A 29 6.66 6.91 -2.82
C PRO A 29 5.34 7.25 -3.50
N GLU A 30 4.46 6.27 -3.63
CA GLU A 30 3.14 6.49 -4.21
C GLU A 30 2.29 7.36 -3.28
N THR A 31 1.65 8.39 -3.83
CA THR A 31 0.76 9.26 -3.08
C THR A 31 -0.49 9.58 -3.88
N PHE A 32 -1.60 9.73 -3.16
CA PHE A 32 -2.94 9.92 -3.70
C PHE A 32 -3.46 11.33 -3.42
N PRO A 33 -4.25 11.93 -4.31
CA PRO A 33 -4.87 13.24 -4.08
C PRO A 33 -5.85 13.24 -2.90
N THR A 34 -6.58 12.14 -2.70
CA THR A 34 -7.60 12.02 -1.66
C THR A 34 -7.43 10.77 -0.80
N GLU A 35 -7.98 10.80 0.42
CA GLU A 35 -8.00 9.64 1.33
C GLU A 35 -8.84 8.50 0.73
N GLU A 36 -9.95 8.84 0.07
CA GLU A 36 -10.82 7.87 -0.61
C GLU A 36 -10.09 7.13 -1.74
N GLU A 37 -9.27 7.83 -2.54
CA GLU A 37 -8.45 7.19 -3.57
C GLU A 37 -7.39 6.26 -2.96
N ALA A 38 -6.73 6.66 -1.88
CA ALA A 38 -5.76 5.81 -1.20
C ALA A 38 -6.42 4.56 -0.58
N LEU A 39 -7.63 4.71 -0.04
CA LEU A 39 -8.40 3.61 0.53
C LEU A 39 -8.91 2.67 -0.57
N ALA A 40 -9.37 3.20 -1.70
CA ALA A 40 -9.76 2.40 -2.86
C ALA A 40 -8.58 1.59 -3.40
N ALA A 41 -7.41 2.22 -3.57
CA ALA A 41 -6.20 1.52 -4.02
C ALA A 41 -5.77 0.41 -3.04
N LEU A 42 -5.82 0.68 -1.73
CA LEU A 42 -5.55 -0.33 -0.70
C LEU A 42 -6.56 -1.49 -0.77
N ALA A 43 -7.84 -1.20 -0.94
CA ALA A 43 -8.88 -2.23 -1.05
C ALA A 43 -8.70 -3.10 -2.31
N GLU A 44 -8.36 -2.49 -3.45
CA GLU A 44 -8.04 -3.22 -4.69
C GLU A 44 -6.82 -4.12 -4.48
N PHE A 45 -5.74 -3.61 -3.90
CA PHE A 45 -4.54 -4.40 -3.59
C PHE A 45 -4.84 -5.61 -2.69
N LEU A 46 -5.62 -5.42 -1.62
CA LEU A 46 -6.00 -6.54 -0.74
C LEU A 46 -6.87 -7.56 -1.47
N SER A 47 -7.82 -7.10 -2.30
CA SER A 47 -8.67 -7.98 -3.10
C SER A 47 -7.88 -8.80 -4.11
N GLU A 48 -6.88 -8.19 -4.77
CA GLU A 48 -5.98 -8.92 -5.68
C GLU A 48 -5.22 -10.02 -4.95
N ILE A 49 -4.73 -9.75 -3.74
CA ILE A 49 -4.03 -10.73 -2.92
C ILE A 49 -4.95 -11.85 -2.47
N GLU A 50 -6.18 -11.55 -2.05
CA GLU A 50 -7.18 -12.56 -1.73
C GLU A 50 -7.51 -13.45 -2.94
N GLU A 51 -7.61 -12.86 -4.14
CA GLU A 51 -7.81 -13.60 -5.38
C GLU A 51 -6.61 -14.48 -5.74
N GLU A 52 -5.38 -13.99 -5.56
CA GLU A 52 -4.15 -14.77 -5.76
C GLU A 52 -4.09 -15.98 -4.81
N ILE A 53 -4.43 -15.78 -3.54
CA ILE A 53 -4.52 -16.85 -2.54
C ILE A 53 -5.59 -17.86 -2.93
N ALA A 54 -6.79 -17.39 -3.29
CA ALA A 54 -7.88 -18.25 -3.75
C ALA A 54 -7.52 -19.04 -5.02
N ALA A 55 -6.70 -18.47 -5.89
CA ALA A 55 -6.16 -19.12 -7.09
C ALA A 55 -4.96 -20.05 -6.80
N GLY A 56 -4.44 -20.08 -5.57
CA GLY A 56 -3.27 -20.85 -5.18
C GLY A 56 -1.95 -20.32 -5.76
N GLN A 57 -1.90 -19.05 -6.14
CA GLN A 57 -0.69 -18.36 -6.60
C GLN A 57 0.16 -17.85 -5.43
N ARG A 58 -0.46 -17.72 -4.25
CA ARG A 58 0.11 -17.24 -3.01
C ARG A 58 -0.39 -18.11 -1.85
N ASP A 59 0.44 -18.35 -0.84
CA ASP A 59 0.01 -19.11 0.34
C ASP A 59 -0.88 -18.26 1.27
N GLU A 60 -1.77 -18.90 2.03
CA GLU A 60 -2.72 -18.19 2.93
C GLU A 60 -2.01 -17.36 4.03
N ASP A 61 -0.78 -17.73 4.39
CA ASP A 61 0.08 -17.00 5.35
C ASP A 61 0.86 -15.84 4.72
N GLU A 62 0.81 -15.68 3.39
CA GLU A 62 1.36 -14.55 2.65
C GLU A 62 0.30 -13.48 2.31
N GLY A 63 -0.92 -13.66 2.79
CA GLY A 63 -1.96 -12.63 2.75
C GLY A 63 -1.66 -11.47 3.69
N TYR A 64 -2.34 -10.36 3.46
CA TYR A 64 -2.31 -9.22 4.37
C TYR A 64 -3.70 -8.86 4.84
N THR A 65 -3.79 -8.33 6.05
CA THR A 65 -5.04 -7.77 6.57
C THR A 65 -5.03 -6.26 6.52
N SER A 66 -6.22 -5.66 6.36
CA SER A 66 -6.35 -4.20 6.29
C SER A 66 -5.80 -3.46 7.52
N ASP A 67 -5.68 -4.12 8.68
CA ASP A 67 -5.11 -3.55 9.90
C ASP A 67 -3.57 -3.45 9.88
N GLU A 68 -2.89 -4.11 8.94
CA GLU A 68 -1.46 -3.93 8.68
C GLU A 68 -1.15 -2.68 7.86
N PHE A 69 -2.20 -2.02 7.37
CA PHE A 69 -2.12 -0.80 6.57
C PHE A 69 -2.85 0.36 7.23
N ARG A 70 -2.38 1.58 6.96
CA ARG A 70 -3.08 2.81 7.34
C ARG A 70 -2.93 3.87 6.27
N ILE A 71 -3.93 4.73 6.15
CA ILE A 71 -3.82 5.93 5.32
C ILE A 71 -3.27 7.08 6.18
N ALA A 72 -2.18 7.68 5.73
CA ALA A 72 -1.53 8.81 6.38
C ALA A 72 -1.44 10.01 5.42
N LYS A 73 -1.24 11.21 5.97
CA LYS A 73 -0.94 12.39 5.15
C LYS A 73 0.51 12.31 4.69
N ALA A 74 0.73 12.37 3.39
CA ALA A 74 2.07 12.32 2.81
C ALA A 74 2.91 13.53 3.26
N GLY A 75 4.16 13.26 3.68
CA GLY A 75 5.07 14.29 4.19
C GLY A 75 4.76 14.79 5.61
N ALA A 76 3.97 14.05 6.39
CA ALA A 76 3.85 14.31 7.83
C ALA A 76 5.20 14.00 8.52
N PRO A 77 5.77 14.96 9.28
CA PRO A 77 7.08 14.85 9.93
C PRO A 77 7.09 13.88 11.12
#